data_AF-A0A927QPH8-F1
#
_entry.id   AF-A0A927QPH8-F1
#
_cell.length_a   1.000
_cell.length_b   1.000
_cell.length_c   1.000
_cell.angle_alpha   90.00
_cell.angle_beta   90.00
_cell.angle_gamma   90.00
#
_symmetry.space_group_name_H-M   'P 1'
#
loop_
_entity.id
_entity.type
_entity.pdbx_description
1 polymer ?
#
loop_
_entity_poly.entity_id
_entity_poly.type
_entity_poly.pdbx_seq_one_letter_code
_entity_poly.pdbx_strand_id
1 'polypeptide(L)'
;MDVKLPTINPDATSANYDEVTGYYLVSKRWTMINDVNITFIRCKGLGYCYNSKWAGPMSKFEAEKICQSKKTTLIISHSLLKSFLVITSDSVSLPNTGEIRKLIGLDSGELQLAN
;
A
#
# COMPACT_ATOMS: atom_id res chain seq x y z
N MET A 1 -17.79 -54.76 9.34
CA MET A 1 -16.62 -54.10 8.73
C MET A 1 -16.83 -52.61 8.91
N ASP A 2 -16.25 -52.06 9.98
CA ASP A 2 -16.34 -50.64 10.32
C ASP A 2 -15.40 -49.84 9.41
N VAL A 3 -15.98 -49.04 8.52
CA VAL A 3 -15.23 -48.13 7.65
C VAL A 3 -14.85 -46.91 8.49
N LYS A 4 -13.60 -46.88 8.96
CA LYS A 4 -13.01 -45.67 9.56
C LYS A 4 -12.80 -44.63 8.47
N LEU A 5 -13.55 -43.53 8.55
CA LEU A 5 -13.32 -42.32 7.77
C LEU A 5 -11.94 -41.73 8.14
N PRO A 6 -11.16 -41.22 7.18
CA PRO A 6 -9.87 -40.61 7.47
C PRO A 6 -10.09 -39.32 8.26
N THR A 7 -9.52 -39.29 9.46
CA THR A 7 -9.38 -38.08 10.27
C THR A 7 -8.54 -37.08 9.47
N ILE A 8 -9.18 -36.02 9.01
CA ILE A 8 -8.49 -34.89 8.38
C ILE A 8 -7.67 -34.23 9.49
N ASN A 9 -6.36 -34.44 9.47
CA ASN A 9 -5.43 -33.64 10.29
C ASN A 9 -5.59 -32.17 9.87
N PRO A 10 -6.01 -31.26 10.77
CA PRO A 10 -5.91 -29.83 10.51
C PRO A 10 -4.47 -29.40 10.81
N ASP A 11 -3.51 -29.98 10.08
CA ASP A 11 -2.13 -29.52 10.09
C ASP A 11 -1.66 -29.30 8.66
N ALA A 12 -2.41 -28.43 7.99
CA ALA A 12 -1.91 -27.60 6.91
C ALA A 12 -2.18 -26.17 7.36
N THR A 13 -1.29 -25.63 8.18
CA THR A 13 -1.11 -24.17 8.28
C THR A 13 -0.56 -23.68 6.94
N SER A 14 -1.33 -23.83 5.86
CA SER A 14 -1.29 -22.88 4.77
C SER A 14 -1.77 -21.59 5.39
N ALA A 15 -0.83 -20.78 5.86
CA ALA A 15 -1.07 -19.36 6.00
C ALA A 15 -1.49 -18.90 4.61
N ASN A 16 -2.80 -18.90 4.35
CA ASN A 16 -3.41 -17.99 3.41
C ASN A 16 -2.83 -16.65 3.85
N TYR A 17 -1.88 -16.14 3.06
CA TYR A 17 -1.55 -14.73 3.09
C TYR A 17 -2.86 -14.05 2.75
N ASP A 18 -3.61 -13.78 3.82
CA ASP A 18 -4.87 -13.09 3.85
C ASP A 18 -4.71 -11.99 2.82
N GLU A 19 -5.52 -12.07 1.76
CA GLU A 19 -5.45 -11.14 0.66
C GLU A 19 -5.68 -9.77 1.29
N VAL A 20 -4.59 -9.03 1.55
CA VAL A 20 -4.67 -7.86 2.43
C VAL A 20 -5.50 -6.82 1.70
N THR A 21 -6.80 -6.85 1.94
CA THR A 21 -7.76 -5.95 1.34
C THR A 21 -7.62 -4.63 2.08
N GLY A 22 -7.34 -3.56 1.35
CA GLY A 22 -7.16 -2.26 1.95
C GLY A 22 -6.59 -1.23 0.99
N TYR A 23 -6.40 -0.03 1.52
CA TYR A 23 -6.04 1.15 0.75
C TYR A 23 -4.83 1.83 1.37
N TYR A 24 -3.98 2.39 0.52
CA TYR A 24 -2.88 3.25 0.90
C TYR A 24 -3.25 4.70 0.63
N LEU A 25 -2.69 5.57 1.45
CA LEU A 25 -2.68 7.00 1.21
C LEU A 25 -1.34 7.35 0.55
N VAL A 26 -1.38 7.86 -0.67
CA VAL A 26 -0.21 8.29 -1.44
C VAL A 26 -0.16 9.81 -1.45
N SER A 27 1.01 10.38 -1.19
CA SER A 27 1.23 11.82 -1.29
C SER A 27 1.44 12.25 -2.74
N LYS A 28 0.73 13.29 -3.18
CA LYS A 28 1.00 13.99 -4.46
C LYS A 28 2.24 14.89 -4.40
N ARG A 29 2.70 15.25 -3.19
CA ARG A 29 3.83 16.17 -3.01
C ARG A 29 5.15 15.47 -3.31
N TRP A 30 6.02 16.16 -4.04
CA TRP A 30 7.38 15.70 -4.30
C TRP A 30 8.30 15.98 -3.11
N THR A 31 9.08 14.99 -2.70
CA THR A 31 10.19 15.12 -1.74
C THR A 31 11.43 14.49 -2.37
N MET A 32 12.65 14.77 -1.90
CA MET A 32 13.85 14.07 -2.42
C MET A 32 13.75 12.53 -2.26
N ILE A 33 12.96 12.06 -1.28
CA ILE A 33 12.66 10.63 -1.10
C ILE A 33 11.77 10.09 -2.24
N ASN A 34 10.92 10.95 -2.83
CA ASN A 34 10.14 10.59 -4.01
C ASN A 34 11.00 10.29 -5.22
N ASP A 35 12.23 10.78 -5.33
CA ASP A 35 13.04 10.53 -6.53
C ASP A 35 13.24 9.04 -6.81
N VAL A 36 13.27 8.23 -5.74
CA VAL A 36 13.46 6.78 -5.83
C VAL A 36 12.17 5.99 -5.59
N ASN A 37 11.36 6.37 -4.60
CA ASN A 37 10.18 5.61 -4.17
C ASN A 37 8.96 6.51 -3.97
N ILE A 38 7.77 6.05 -4.32
CA ILE A 38 6.50 6.74 -4.02
C ILE A 38 6.36 6.95 -2.51
N THR A 39 6.07 8.18 -2.09
CA THR A 39 5.76 8.50 -0.70
C THR A 39 4.32 8.16 -0.35
N PHE A 40 4.18 7.32 0.66
CA PHE A 40 2.94 7.05 1.37
C PHE A 40 2.78 7.99 2.58
N ILE A 41 1.54 8.11 3.06
CA ILE A 41 1.21 8.68 4.36
C ILE A 41 1.05 7.53 5.35
N ARG A 42 1.65 7.66 6.53
CA ARG A 42 1.55 6.67 7.60
C ARG A 42 0.10 6.46 8.05
N CYS A 43 -0.21 5.28 8.56
CA CYS A 43 -1.48 5.03 9.21
C CYS A 43 -1.71 6.10 10.31
N LYS A 44 -2.97 6.53 10.49
CA LYS A 44 -3.36 7.67 11.35
C LYS A 44 -2.94 9.06 10.85
N GLY A 45 -2.35 9.19 9.66
CA GLY A 45 -2.03 10.48 9.05
C GLY A 45 -0.81 11.20 9.62
N LEU A 46 -0.01 10.51 10.44
CA LEU A 46 1.11 11.06 11.23
C LEU A 46 2.44 11.06 10.46
N GLY A 47 2.46 11.73 9.31
CA GLY A 47 3.67 11.97 8.52
C GLY A 47 3.83 11.07 7.30
N TYR A 48 4.97 11.24 6.63
CA TYR A 48 5.30 10.61 5.35
C TYR A 48 6.24 9.40 5.53
N CYS A 49 6.20 8.44 4.61
CA CYS A 49 7.09 7.29 4.57
C CYS A 49 7.17 6.68 3.17
N TYR A 50 8.28 6.00 2.86
CA TYR A 50 8.42 5.19 1.64
C TYR A 50 8.18 3.69 1.88
N ASN A 51 8.20 3.26 3.15
CA ASN A 51 7.97 1.87 3.54
C ASN A 51 6.47 1.60 3.70
N SER A 52 5.89 0.84 2.79
CA SER A 52 4.47 0.48 2.81
C SER A 52 4.08 -0.34 4.04
N LYS A 53 5.02 -1.06 4.69
CA LYS A 53 4.77 -1.70 6.00
C LYS A 53 4.39 -0.68 7.08
N TRP A 54 4.97 0.52 7.03
CA TRP A 54 4.65 1.59 7.97
C TRP A 54 3.43 2.40 7.56
N ALA A 55 3.17 2.49 6.25
CA ALA A 55 1.94 3.06 5.74
C ALA A 55 0.73 2.23 6.19
N GLY A 56 0.85 0.90 6.05
CA GLY A 56 -0.20 -0.08 6.32
C GLY A 56 -1.40 0.11 5.39
N PRO A 57 -1.89 -0.94 4.73
CA PRO A 57 -3.19 -0.84 4.09
C PRO A 57 -4.25 -0.63 5.18
N MET A 58 -5.11 0.36 5.00
CA MET A 58 -6.20 0.68 5.92
C MET A 58 -7.56 0.45 5.26
N SER A 59 -8.63 0.48 6.05
CA SER A 59 -9.97 0.38 5.52
C SER A 59 -10.29 1.57 4.60
N LYS A 60 -11.20 1.38 3.63
CA LYS A 60 -11.64 2.46 2.73
C LYS A 60 -12.17 3.65 3.53
N PHE A 61 -12.97 3.38 4.56
CA PHE A 61 -13.56 4.39 5.44
C PHE A 61 -12.50 5.25 6.14
N GLU A 62 -11.46 4.64 6.70
CA GLU A 62 -10.35 5.37 7.34
C GLU A 62 -9.56 6.20 6.32
N ALA A 63 -9.29 5.63 5.14
CA ALA A 63 -8.59 6.31 4.07
C ALA A 63 -9.36 7.56 3.62
N GLU A 64 -10.67 7.44 3.41
CA GLU A 64 -11.56 8.55 3.05
C GLU A 64 -11.59 9.63 4.13
N LYS A 65 -11.73 9.24 5.41
CA LYS A 65 -11.71 10.17 6.54
C LYS A 65 -10.43 11.00 6.60
N ILE A 66 -9.27 10.38 6.40
CA ILE A 66 -7.98 11.09 6.40
C ILE A 66 -7.84 11.96 5.14
N CYS A 67 -8.25 11.44 3.98
CA CYS A 67 -8.11 12.14 2.70
C CYS A 67 -8.99 13.40 2.60
N GLN A 68 -10.19 13.41 3.22
CA GLN A 68 -11.07 14.59 3.25
C GLN A 68 -10.36 15.85 3.77
N SER A 69 -9.35 15.68 4.62
CA SER A 69 -8.57 16.79 5.19
C SER A 69 -7.38 17.26 4.32
N LYS A 70 -7.02 16.53 3.25
CA LYS A 70 -5.76 16.74 2.51
C LYS A 70 -5.93 16.60 0.99
N LYS A 71 -6.07 17.75 0.29
CA LYS A 71 -6.14 17.83 -1.19
C LYS A 71 -4.94 17.21 -1.93
N THR A 72 -3.81 17.01 -1.25
CA THR A 72 -2.57 16.47 -1.82
C THR A 72 -2.40 14.97 -1.57
N THR A 73 -3.48 14.24 -1.30
CA THR A 73 -3.46 12.79 -1.03
C THR A 73 -4.29 12.05 -2.06
N LEU A 74 -3.83 10.86 -2.45
CA LEU A 74 -4.57 9.91 -3.26
C LEU A 74 -4.84 8.64 -2.45
N ILE A 75 -6.02 8.06 -2.64
CA ILE A 75 -6.39 6.76 -2.06
C ILE A 75 -6.18 5.71 -3.13
N ILE A 76 -5.29 4.75 -2.91
CA ILE A 76 -4.93 3.71 -3.88
C ILE A 76 -5.14 2.33 -3.26
N SER A 77 -5.80 1.40 -3.98
CA SER A 77 -5.99 0.05 -3.44
C SER A 77 -4.68 -0.72 -3.35
N HIS A 78 -4.53 -1.56 -2.32
CA HIS A 78 -3.39 -2.47 -2.22
C HIS A 78 -3.34 -3.42 -3.42
N SER A 79 -4.49 -3.89 -3.90
CA SER A 79 -4.59 -4.79 -5.06
C SER A 79 -3.97 -4.21 -6.33
N LEU A 80 -4.03 -2.88 -6.52
CA LEU A 80 -3.40 -2.20 -7.66
C LEU A 80 -1.88 -2.14 -7.51
N LEU A 81 -1.39 -2.00 -6.27
CA LEU A 81 0.03 -1.80 -6.00
C LEU A 81 0.81 -3.11 -5.80
N LYS A 82 0.15 -4.18 -5.37
CA LYS A 82 0.82 -5.39 -4.84
C LYS A 82 1.85 -5.99 -5.79
N SER A 83 1.59 -5.98 -7.10
CA SER A 83 2.49 -6.52 -8.13
C SER A 83 3.73 -5.65 -8.40
N PHE A 84 3.72 -4.40 -7.93
CA PHE A 84 4.78 -3.42 -8.15
C PHE A 84 5.59 -3.14 -6.88
N LEU A 85 5.20 -3.72 -5.75
CA LEU A 85 5.93 -3.56 -4.49
C LEU A 85 7.27 -4.31 -4.56
N VAL A 86 8.35 -3.58 -4.29
CA VAL A 86 9.69 -4.13 -4.14
C VAL A 86 9.92 -4.46 -2.68
N ILE A 87 10.22 -5.73 -2.40
CA ILE A 87 10.46 -6.24 -1.05
C ILE A 87 11.96 -6.41 -0.86
N THR A 88 12.52 -5.74 0.13
CA THR A 88 13.89 -5.95 0.63
C THR A 88 13.84 -6.51 2.06
N SER A 89 14.99 -6.86 2.62
CA SER A 89 15.13 -7.27 4.03
C SER A 89 14.46 -6.27 4.99
N ASP A 90 14.64 -4.98 4.71
CA ASP A 90 14.33 -3.90 5.65
C ASP A 90 13.07 -3.09 5.26
N SER A 91 12.59 -3.23 4.03
CA SER A 91 11.50 -2.38 3.54
C SER A 91 10.63 -3.06 2.49
N VAL A 92 9.40 -2.55 2.38
CA VAL A 92 8.55 -2.80 1.22
C VAL A 92 8.27 -1.43 0.62
N SER A 93 8.74 -1.17 -0.59
CA SER A 93 8.61 0.14 -1.22
C SER A 93 7.94 0.03 -2.59
N LEU A 94 7.42 1.15 -3.06
CA LEU A 94 6.85 1.26 -4.40
C LEU A 94 7.77 2.18 -5.22
N PRO A 95 8.46 1.69 -6.27
CA PRO A 95 9.36 2.52 -7.06
C PRO A 95 8.67 3.73 -7.71
N ASN A 96 9.34 4.87 -7.79
CA ASN A 96 8.81 6.04 -8.50
C ASN A 96 9.14 6.01 -10.00
N THR A 97 8.62 5.00 -10.72
CA THR A 97 8.74 4.94 -12.18
C THR A 97 7.62 5.71 -12.86
N GLY A 98 7.83 6.13 -14.12
CA GLY A 98 6.78 6.78 -14.91
C GLY A 98 5.54 5.89 -15.10
N GLU A 99 5.72 4.58 -15.25
CA GLU A 99 4.63 3.62 -15.34
C GLU A 99 3.78 3.58 -14.06
N ILE A 100 4.42 3.48 -12.89
CA ILE A 100 3.73 3.48 -11.60
C ILE A 100 3.01 4.81 -11.38
N ARG A 101 3.64 5.95 -11.69
CA ARG A 101 3.00 7.26 -11.59
C ARG A 101 1.76 7.38 -12.45
N LYS A 102 1.79 6.87 -13.70
CA LYS A 102 0.62 6.84 -14.57
C LYS A 102 -0.48 5.94 -13.99
N LEU A 103 -0.11 4.76 -13.50
CA LEU A 103 -1.03 3.79 -12.90
C LEU A 103 -1.81 4.39 -11.73
N ILE A 104 -1.14 5.17 -10.87
CA ILE A 104 -1.75 5.74 -9.66
C ILE A 104 -2.24 7.18 -9.83
N GLY A 105 -2.15 7.75 -11.04
CA GLY A 105 -2.64 9.10 -11.33
C GLY A 105 -1.78 10.23 -10.77
N LEU A 106 -0.46 10.06 -10.65
CA LEU A 106 0.50 11.11 -10.27
C LEU A 106 1.11 11.85 -11.46
N ASP A 107 1.03 11.30 -12.68
CA ASP A 107 1.69 11.88 -13.88
C ASP A 107 0.90 13.06 -14.50
N SER A 108 -0.30 13.37 -13.97
CA SER A 108 -1.17 14.44 -14.47
C SER A 108 -0.81 15.78 -13.84
N GLY A 109 0.32 16.40 -14.22
CA GLY A 109 0.63 17.85 -14.03
C GLY A 109 0.56 18.47 -12.62
N GLU A 110 0.21 17.72 -11.58
CA GLU A 110 -0.13 18.21 -10.23
C GLU A 110 0.99 17.97 -9.20
N LEU A 111 2.20 17.63 -9.66
CA LEU A 111 3.34 17.43 -8.78
C LEU A 111 3.75 18.78 -8.18
N GLN A 112 3.24 19.05 -6.98
CA GLN A 112 3.64 20.21 -6.19
C GLN A 112 4.94 19.88 -5.48
N LEU A 113 6.01 20.60 -5.83
CA LEU A 113 7.21 20.67 -5.01
C LEU A 113 6.80 21.09 -3.59
N ALA A 114 7.13 20.29 -2.59
CA ALA A 114 6.93 20.68 -1.20
C ALA A 114 7.97 21.76 -0.87
N ASN A 115 7.55 23.03 -0.88
CA ASN A 115 8.30 24.15 -0.29
C ASN A 115 8.15 24.14 1.24
#